data_AF-A0ABD2LG42-F1
#
_entry.id   AF-A0ABD2LG42-F1
#
_cell.length_a   1.000
_cell.length_b   1.000
_cell.length_c   1.000
_cell.angle_alpha   90.00
_cell.angle_beta   90.00
_cell.angle_gamma   90.00
#
_symmetry.space_group_name_H-M   'P 1'
#
loop_
_entity.id
_entity.type
_entity.pdbx_description
1 polymer ?
#
loop_
_entity_poly.entity_id
_entity_poly.type
_entity_poly.pdbx_seq_one_letter_code
_entity_poly.pdbx_strand_id
1 'polypeptide(L)'
;MDDANIAAILAFYNLLAARIGLEDCQSLKEVRNLMPILANYMKSGTLTFIDDPNFGFRNAIDIIAHGLDEEFHSHLRPEAAESGDLSEATKIHLAMLYTFRLLQTEAFSTICERLEDKHQRHFATVIECLDDRRCWTFAPWPKLLHNDIKEEDKENGERRRHSSLNFVQTPKFNSARKSFFPSGNSPILKVVTSSRGEEVVRIHALEREVKALRQIRDVFGREKDKAEELCQQKERENNNLLKNIERLQAQIVPNAERVQLLEDQVHAMESQNTNMARQLQDAESRAANAQESVLTLQFELDEADIKQQQLEKLVEEQSVMIRMSQDESNTVEQLRKETRKLEDQVGQYKAKVRELRSKMKVQEEEFNRRYNEKVEEMALLQVELQQLKLGNEAKTAVQGNSLFAEVIDGKSKLEEQLSILHTDNGTLRRENERLKKMVDEKDKLLVLHNGKELTGPTLAVLFAVKNELEELLSEKKSLLERLHIVEELERTHAKQWAKERPAEYNIFQENLHTMNMHAKQQLEKRLLKKELSEKELVNALSFEKQRSESVPLLEQRVRILERELARFDGSSTRGLCNNL
;
A
#
# COMPACT_ATOMS: atom_id res chain seq x y z
N MET A 1 -24.54 20.79 57.56
CA MET A 1 -23.81 20.77 56.28
C MET A 1 -24.77 21.36 55.29
N ASP A 2 -24.39 22.46 54.64
CA ASP A 2 -25.40 23.30 54.01
C ASP A 2 -25.84 22.74 52.66
N ASP A 3 -27.14 22.46 52.56
CA ASP A 3 -27.79 22.14 51.29
C ASP A 3 -27.56 23.24 50.24
N ALA A 4 -27.32 24.48 50.67
CA ALA A 4 -26.96 25.61 49.80
C ALA A 4 -25.64 25.38 49.03
N ASN A 5 -24.60 24.83 49.67
CA ASN A 5 -23.34 24.48 49.00
C ASN A 5 -23.56 23.36 47.97
N ILE A 6 -24.29 22.32 48.38
CA ILE A 6 -24.60 21.16 47.53
C ILE A 6 -25.43 21.58 46.31
N ALA A 7 -26.45 22.41 46.51
CA ALA A 7 -27.31 22.94 45.46
C ALA A 7 -26.56 23.89 44.50
N ALA A 8 -25.66 24.75 45.01
CA ALA A 8 -24.84 25.61 44.16
C ALA A 8 -23.90 24.80 43.25
N ILE A 9 -23.25 23.77 43.80
CA ILE A 9 -22.40 22.85 43.03
C ILE A 9 -23.24 22.11 41.97
N LEU A 10 -24.38 21.53 42.36
CA LEU A 10 -25.29 20.86 41.42
C LEU A 10 -25.73 21.79 40.28
N ALA A 11 -26.16 23.02 40.60
CA ALA A 11 -26.56 24.00 39.57
C ALA A 11 -25.42 24.34 38.59
N PHE A 12 -24.18 24.45 39.06
CA PHE A 12 -23.01 24.69 38.19
C PHE A 12 -22.74 23.49 37.27
N TYR A 13 -22.70 22.28 37.83
CA TYR A 13 -22.40 21.07 37.05
C TYR A 13 -23.55 20.71 36.09
N ASN A 14 -24.80 21.03 36.41
CA ASN A 14 -25.94 20.83 35.52
C ASN A 14 -25.93 21.83 34.35
N LEU A 15 -25.52 23.09 34.55
CA LEU A 15 -25.24 24.02 33.44
C LEU A 15 -24.11 23.52 32.53
N LEU A 16 -23.11 22.81 33.07
CA LEU A 16 -22.03 22.19 32.31
C LEU A 16 -22.52 20.96 31.55
N ALA A 17 -23.34 20.10 32.17
CA ALA A 17 -24.00 18.94 31.55
C ALA A 17 -24.92 19.35 30.39
N ALA A 18 -25.77 20.36 30.60
CA ALA A 18 -26.67 20.89 29.59
C ALA A 18 -25.93 21.48 28.37
N ARG A 19 -24.73 22.05 28.55
CA ARG A 19 -23.87 22.53 27.43
C ARG A 19 -23.34 21.39 26.54
N ILE A 20 -23.31 20.15 27.02
CA ILE A 20 -22.87 18.96 26.26
C ILE A 20 -24.01 17.96 25.97
N GLY A 21 -25.25 18.31 26.31
CA GLY A 21 -26.42 17.46 26.05
C GLY A 21 -26.57 16.25 26.98
N LEU A 22 -26.00 16.29 28.19
CA LEU A 22 -26.25 15.30 29.23
C LEU A 22 -27.47 15.70 30.10
N GLU A 23 -28.03 14.71 30.78
CA GLU A 23 -29.11 14.90 31.76
C GLU A 23 -28.61 15.57 33.06
N ASP A 24 -29.52 16.24 33.76
CA ASP A 24 -29.24 16.91 35.04
C ASP A 24 -28.89 15.90 36.14
N CYS A 25 -27.78 16.14 36.84
CA CYS A 25 -27.44 15.38 38.05
C CYS A 25 -28.37 15.78 39.20
N GLN A 26 -28.88 14.78 39.93
CA GLN A 26 -29.73 14.94 41.12
C GLN A 26 -28.91 14.83 42.42
N SER A 27 -27.70 14.28 42.37
CA SER A 27 -26.82 14.14 43.54
C SER A 27 -25.34 14.40 43.25
N LEU A 28 -24.57 14.79 44.28
CA LEU A 28 -23.10 14.92 44.18
C LEU A 28 -22.41 13.59 43.78
N LYS A 29 -23.07 12.46 43.98
CA LYS A 29 -22.56 11.15 43.54
C LYS A 29 -22.61 10.99 42.02
N GLU A 30 -23.59 11.60 41.34
CA GLU A 30 -23.63 11.67 39.87
C GLU A 30 -22.69 12.75 39.33
N VAL A 31 -22.58 13.90 40.03
CA VAL A 31 -21.63 14.97 39.69
C VAL A 31 -20.18 14.47 39.60
N ARG A 32 -19.82 13.42 40.34
CA ARG A 32 -18.52 12.74 40.19
C ARG A 32 -18.23 12.33 38.74
N ASN A 33 -19.23 11.87 37.99
CA ASN A 33 -19.07 11.44 36.59
C ASN A 33 -18.75 12.62 35.66
N LEU A 34 -19.08 13.86 36.07
CA LEU A 34 -18.75 15.09 35.35
C LEU A 34 -17.39 15.68 35.74
N MET A 35 -16.71 15.14 36.76
CA MET A 35 -15.36 15.55 37.14
C MET A 35 -14.32 15.37 36.02
N PRO A 36 -14.21 14.23 35.29
CA PRO A 36 -13.26 14.11 34.17
C PRO A 36 -13.52 15.12 33.04
N ILE A 37 -14.78 15.49 32.81
CA ILE A 37 -15.20 16.48 31.82
C ILE A 37 -14.72 17.88 32.22
N LEU A 38 -15.00 18.30 33.47
CA LEU A 38 -14.52 19.58 34.00
C LEU A 38 -12.99 19.62 34.10
N ALA A 39 -12.36 18.51 34.52
CA ALA A 39 -10.91 18.33 34.58
C ALA A 39 -10.23 18.48 33.22
N ASN A 40 -10.85 17.99 32.14
CA ASN A 40 -10.34 18.24 30.79
C ASN A 40 -10.58 19.69 30.37
N TYR A 41 -11.76 20.27 30.63
CA TYR A 41 -12.07 21.66 30.26
C TYR A 41 -11.09 22.65 30.91
N MET A 42 -10.64 22.41 32.15
CA MET A 42 -9.55 23.15 32.79
C MET A 42 -8.25 23.14 31.97
N LYS A 43 -7.89 21.98 31.40
CA LYS A 43 -6.62 21.74 30.68
C LYS A 43 -6.65 22.17 29.21
N SER A 44 -7.78 21.99 28.54
CA SER A 44 -7.91 22.14 27.08
C SER A 44 -8.56 23.44 26.62
N GLY A 45 -9.14 24.23 27.55
CA GLY A 45 -9.99 25.38 27.23
C GLY A 45 -11.27 25.02 26.45
N THR A 46 -11.54 23.73 26.23
CA THR A 46 -12.62 23.23 25.35
C THR A 46 -13.47 22.18 26.07
N LEU A 47 -14.77 22.42 26.11
CA LEU A 47 -15.73 21.55 26.78
C LEU A 47 -16.12 20.38 25.87
N THR A 48 -15.61 19.19 26.18
CA THR A 48 -15.82 17.95 25.41
C THR A 48 -16.30 16.83 26.32
N PHE A 49 -17.28 16.03 25.88
CA PHE A 49 -17.68 14.83 26.61
C PHE A 49 -16.52 13.82 26.72
N ILE A 50 -16.27 13.34 27.94
CA ILE A 50 -15.26 12.32 28.27
C ILE A 50 -15.87 11.39 29.31
N ASP A 51 -15.84 10.09 29.03
CA ASP A 51 -16.13 9.02 29.99
C ASP A 51 -14.80 8.43 30.45
N ASP A 52 -14.42 8.71 31.71
CA ASP A 52 -13.33 8.02 32.40
C ASP A 52 -13.86 7.44 33.73
N PRO A 53 -14.26 6.15 33.75
CA PRO A 53 -14.77 5.51 34.96
C PRO A 53 -13.70 5.31 36.04
N ASN A 54 -12.41 5.57 35.74
CA ASN A 54 -11.32 5.54 36.72
C ASN A 54 -11.04 6.92 37.34
N PHE A 55 -11.81 7.96 36.96
CA PHE A 55 -11.60 9.30 37.51
C PHE A 55 -12.05 9.36 38.99
N GLY A 56 -11.05 9.38 39.88
CA GLY A 56 -11.21 9.50 41.33
C GLY A 56 -11.23 10.93 41.84
N PHE A 57 -11.53 11.09 43.13
CA PHE A 57 -11.21 12.34 43.82
C PHE A 57 -9.69 12.51 43.94
N ARG A 58 -8.92 11.41 43.97
CA ARG A 58 -7.45 11.44 43.86
C ARG A 58 -6.98 12.14 42.59
N ASN A 59 -7.47 11.73 41.42
CA ASN A 59 -7.11 12.30 40.12
C ASN A 59 -7.48 13.79 40.00
N ALA A 60 -8.44 14.27 40.80
CA ALA A 60 -8.76 15.69 40.89
C ALA A 60 -7.75 16.48 41.73
N ILE A 61 -7.13 15.89 42.76
CA ILE A 61 -6.07 16.53 43.54
C ILE A 61 -4.87 16.89 42.65
N ASP A 62 -4.48 16.00 41.72
CA ASP A 62 -3.37 16.25 40.78
C ASP A 62 -3.60 17.52 39.92
N ILE A 63 -4.86 17.86 39.66
CA ILE A 63 -5.25 19.04 38.86
C ILE A 63 -5.39 20.27 39.75
N ILE A 64 -5.94 20.12 40.96
CA ILE A 64 -6.00 21.18 41.97
C ILE A 64 -4.58 21.63 42.35
N ALA A 65 -3.65 20.70 42.54
CA ALA A 65 -2.23 20.97 42.82
C ALA A 65 -1.47 21.61 41.64
N HIS A 66 -2.04 21.62 40.43
CA HIS A 66 -1.48 22.35 39.30
C HIS A 66 -1.92 23.82 39.26
N GLY A 67 -3.03 24.17 39.93
CA GLY A 67 -3.54 25.55 40.02
C GLY A 67 -3.43 26.20 41.41
N LEU A 68 -3.16 25.44 42.47
CA LEU A 68 -3.11 25.89 43.86
C LEU A 68 -1.86 25.36 44.60
N ASP A 69 -1.34 26.16 45.52
CA ASP A 69 -0.11 25.87 46.28
C ASP A 69 -0.21 24.58 47.13
N GLU A 70 0.95 23.96 47.44
CA GLU A 70 1.01 22.67 48.16
C GLU A 70 0.29 22.69 49.52
N GLU A 71 0.39 23.81 50.25
CA GLU A 71 -0.32 24.00 51.52
C GLU A 71 -1.84 23.92 51.38
N PHE A 72 -2.42 24.27 50.22
CA PHE A 72 -3.86 24.21 50.02
C PHE A 72 -4.35 22.77 49.86
N HIS A 73 -3.73 21.99 48.96
CA HIS A 73 -4.22 20.64 48.66
C HIS A 73 -3.92 19.64 49.80
N SER A 74 -2.92 19.89 50.65
CA SER A 74 -2.64 19.10 51.86
C SER A 74 -3.80 19.05 52.87
N HIS A 75 -4.80 19.93 52.74
CA HIS A 75 -6.00 19.99 53.57
C HIS A 75 -7.21 19.22 52.99
N LEU A 76 -7.09 18.65 51.78
CA LEU A 76 -8.12 17.86 51.11
C LEU A 76 -7.86 16.35 51.32
N ARG A 77 -8.92 15.57 51.55
CA ARG A 77 -8.81 14.12 51.82
C ARG A 77 -9.54 13.29 50.77
N PRO A 78 -8.91 12.99 49.60
CA PRO A 78 -9.59 12.29 48.52
C PRO A 78 -10.01 10.87 48.91
N GLU A 79 -9.28 10.16 49.80
CA GLU A 79 -9.67 8.85 50.32
C GLU A 79 -10.98 8.91 51.11
N ALA A 80 -11.18 9.97 51.90
CA ALA A 80 -12.39 10.15 52.68
C ALA A 80 -13.58 10.45 51.76
N ALA A 81 -13.41 11.33 50.77
CA ALA A 81 -14.40 11.60 49.73
C ALA A 81 -14.75 10.32 48.92
N GLU A 82 -13.76 9.51 48.54
CA GLU A 82 -13.97 8.22 47.86
C GLU A 82 -14.68 7.19 48.74
N SER A 83 -14.47 7.23 50.07
CA SER A 83 -15.21 6.41 51.04
C SER A 83 -16.66 6.88 51.30
N GLY A 84 -17.05 8.05 50.78
CA GLY A 84 -18.40 8.60 50.91
C GLY A 84 -18.55 9.77 51.89
N ASP A 85 -17.46 10.38 52.38
CA ASP A 85 -17.55 11.61 53.16
C ASP A 85 -18.00 12.79 52.28
N LEU A 86 -19.28 13.15 52.42
CA LEU A 86 -19.93 14.23 51.68
C LEU A 86 -19.29 15.60 51.98
N SER A 87 -18.66 15.78 53.15
CA SER A 87 -17.96 17.03 53.50
C SER A 87 -16.68 17.17 52.68
N GLU A 88 -15.84 16.12 52.66
CA GLU A 88 -14.60 16.12 51.88
C GLU A 88 -14.88 16.16 50.38
N ALA A 89 -15.90 15.44 49.90
CA ALA A 89 -16.36 15.54 48.51
C ALA A 89 -16.77 16.99 48.14
N THR A 90 -17.57 17.66 49.00
CA THR A 90 -17.96 19.06 48.80
C THR A 90 -16.73 19.99 48.74
N LYS A 91 -15.74 19.82 49.63
CA LYS A 91 -14.50 20.61 49.57
C LYS A 91 -13.75 20.41 48.25
N ILE A 92 -13.62 19.18 47.78
CA ILE A 92 -12.88 18.87 46.54
C ILE A 92 -13.62 19.41 45.31
N HIS A 93 -14.96 19.37 45.28
CA HIS A 93 -15.72 20.04 44.22
C HIS A 93 -15.57 21.57 44.26
N LEU A 94 -15.62 22.21 45.43
CA LEU A 94 -15.36 23.65 45.54
C LEU A 94 -13.92 24.01 45.12
N ALA A 95 -12.93 23.19 45.49
CA ALA A 95 -11.55 23.35 45.07
C ALA A 95 -11.38 23.18 43.54
N MET A 96 -12.05 22.20 42.91
CA MET A 96 -12.08 22.08 41.44
C MET A 96 -12.69 23.30 40.77
N LEU A 97 -13.80 23.83 41.29
CA LEU A 97 -14.46 25.01 40.73
C LEU A 97 -13.61 26.28 40.86
N TYR A 98 -12.94 26.46 42.01
CA TYR A 98 -11.97 27.54 42.21
C TYR A 98 -10.73 27.38 41.31
N THR A 99 -10.22 26.16 41.13
CA THR A 99 -9.14 25.84 40.18
C THR A 99 -9.56 26.17 38.74
N PHE A 100 -10.80 25.85 38.34
CA PHE A 100 -11.34 26.19 37.02
C PHE A 100 -11.48 27.71 36.81
N ARG A 101 -11.85 28.48 37.84
CA ARG A 101 -11.80 29.96 37.80
C ARG A 101 -10.39 30.48 37.52
N LEU A 102 -9.37 29.91 38.17
CA LEU A 102 -7.98 30.36 38.00
C LEU A 102 -7.39 29.99 36.65
N LEU A 103 -7.68 28.78 36.14
CA LEU A 103 -7.14 28.29 34.87
C LEU A 103 -7.92 28.76 33.63
N GLN A 104 -9.22 29.06 33.77
CA GLN A 104 -10.14 29.33 32.64
C GLN A 104 -11.18 30.42 33.01
N THR A 105 -10.71 31.59 33.44
CA THR A 105 -11.54 32.65 34.08
C THR A 105 -12.73 33.11 33.25
N GLU A 106 -12.58 33.27 31.93
CA GLU A 106 -13.68 33.66 31.03
C GLU A 106 -14.76 32.57 30.92
N ALA A 107 -14.33 31.32 30.77
CA ALA A 107 -15.23 30.16 30.69
C ALA A 107 -16.01 29.95 32.00
N PHE A 108 -15.34 30.10 33.14
CA PHE A 108 -15.96 30.07 34.47
C PHE A 108 -17.01 31.17 34.62
N SER A 109 -16.64 32.43 34.31
CA SER A 109 -17.55 33.58 34.41
C SER A 109 -18.81 33.40 33.54
N THR A 110 -18.64 32.94 32.29
CA THR A 110 -19.74 32.68 31.34
C THR A 110 -20.68 31.53 31.78
N ILE A 111 -20.26 30.68 32.72
CA ILE A 111 -21.14 29.68 33.35
C ILE A 111 -21.81 30.29 34.59
N CYS A 112 -21.08 31.02 35.42
CA CYS A 112 -21.64 31.71 36.59
C CYS A 112 -22.73 32.74 36.22
N GLU A 113 -22.57 33.51 35.14
CA GLU A 113 -23.59 34.43 34.61
C GLU A 113 -24.93 33.77 34.29
N ARG A 114 -24.95 32.44 34.10
CA ARG A 114 -26.16 31.65 33.80
C ARG A 114 -26.78 30.97 35.02
N LEU A 115 -26.13 31.04 36.19
CA LEU A 115 -26.71 30.60 37.46
C LEU A 115 -27.77 31.59 37.95
N GLU A 116 -28.70 31.13 38.77
CA GLU A 116 -29.56 32.04 39.55
C GLU A 116 -28.74 32.93 40.51
N ASP A 117 -29.17 34.17 40.73
CA ASP A 117 -28.55 35.16 41.64
C ASP A 117 -28.13 34.61 43.00
N LYS A 118 -28.91 33.66 43.56
CA LYS A 118 -28.64 33.02 44.85
C LYS A 118 -27.35 32.18 44.81
N HIS A 119 -27.15 31.45 43.72
CA HIS A 119 -25.95 30.63 43.50
C HIS A 119 -24.78 31.47 43.01
N GLN A 120 -25.03 32.53 42.21
CA GLN A 120 -23.99 33.52 41.86
C GLN A 120 -23.38 34.17 43.12
N ARG A 121 -24.24 34.70 44.01
CA ARG A 121 -23.81 35.30 45.28
C ARG A 121 -23.10 34.28 46.19
N HIS A 122 -23.61 33.05 46.27
CA HIS A 122 -22.95 31.98 47.03
C HIS A 122 -21.53 31.70 46.51
N PHE A 123 -21.36 31.51 45.20
CA PHE A 123 -20.04 31.30 44.61
C PHE A 123 -19.13 32.52 44.79
N ALA A 124 -19.63 33.75 44.65
CA ALA A 124 -18.84 34.96 44.90
C ALA A 124 -18.29 34.99 46.34
N THR A 125 -19.12 34.69 47.35
CA THR A 125 -18.69 34.60 48.76
C THR A 125 -17.67 33.48 48.98
N VAL A 126 -17.87 32.31 48.36
CA VAL A 126 -16.91 31.19 48.43
C VAL A 126 -15.57 31.58 47.80
N ILE A 127 -15.60 32.24 46.65
CA ILE A 127 -14.42 32.73 45.91
C ILE A 127 -13.66 33.78 46.71
N GLU A 128 -14.35 34.78 47.27
CA GLU A 128 -13.73 35.84 48.10
C GLU A 128 -13.03 35.24 49.35
N CYS A 129 -13.68 34.27 49.99
CA CYS A 129 -13.11 33.53 51.12
C CYS A 129 -11.92 32.61 50.73
N LEU A 130 -11.81 32.22 49.45
CA LEU A 130 -10.69 31.46 48.92
C LEU A 130 -9.58 32.36 48.36
N ASP A 131 -9.86 33.59 47.94
CA ASP A 131 -8.85 34.56 47.50
C ASP A 131 -8.02 35.12 48.67
N ASP A 132 -8.55 35.15 49.90
CA ASP A 132 -7.74 35.45 51.09
C ASP A 132 -6.82 34.28 51.49
N ARG A 133 -5.63 34.26 50.85
CA ARG A 133 -4.52 33.34 51.17
C ARG A 133 -4.15 33.31 52.66
N ARG A 134 -4.44 34.35 53.45
CA ARG A 134 -4.16 34.36 54.90
C ARG A 134 -5.05 33.38 55.67
N CYS A 135 -6.24 33.08 55.16
CA CYS A 135 -7.14 32.10 55.77
C CYS A 135 -6.76 30.64 55.47
N TRP A 136 -5.90 30.36 54.48
CA TRP A 136 -5.59 28.98 54.03
C TRP A 136 -4.92 28.15 55.14
N THR A 137 -3.96 28.73 55.86
CA THR A 137 -3.23 28.09 56.98
C THR A 137 -4.12 27.78 58.20
N PHE A 138 -5.30 28.39 58.29
CA PHE A 138 -6.30 28.14 59.33
C PHE A 138 -7.65 27.70 58.70
N ALA A 139 -7.57 26.85 57.67
CA ALA A 139 -8.67 26.06 57.11
C ALA A 139 -10.02 26.82 57.00
N PRO A 140 -10.31 27.53 55.90
CA PRO A 140 -11.55 28.30 55.76
C PRO A 140 -12.81 27.42 55.70
N TRP A 141 -12.64 26.11 55.53
CA TRP A 141 -13.70 25.11 55.35
C TRP A 141 -14.86 25.17 56.36
N PRO A 142 -14.68 25.35 57.68
CA PRO A 142 -15.79 25.43 58.62
C PRO A 142 -16.65 26.70 58.46
N LYS A 143 -16.12 27.76 57.83
CA LYS A 143 -16.93 28.93 57.41
C LYS A 143 -17.63 28.62 56.08
N LEU A 144 -16.85 28.23 55.07
CA LEU A 144 -17.34 27.92 53.72
C LEU A 144 -18.48 26.89 53.69
N LEU A 145 -18.42 25.87 54.57
CA LEU A 145 -19.37 24.75 54.63
C LEU A 145 -20.53 24.95 55.63
N HIS A 146 -20.49 26.01 56.44
CA HIS A 146 -21.50 26.41 57.44
C HIS A 146 -21.78 27.91 57.28
N ASN A 147 -22.00 28.35 56.04
CA ASN A 147 -22.23 29.75 55.72
C ASN A 147 -23.70 30.07 56.06
N ASP A 148 -23.93 30.46 57.31
CA ASP A 148 -25.11 31.24 57.71
C ASP A 148 -25.12 32.55 56.90
N ILE A 149 -25.65 32.49 55.68
CA ILE A 149 -26.00 33.68 54.88
C ILE A 149 -27.18 34.33 55.60
N LYS A 150 -26.83 35.15 56.59
CA LYS A 150 -27.76 36.12 57.16
C LYS A 150 -28.10 37.09 56.05
N GLU A 151 -29.33 36.99 55.56
CA GLU A 151 -29.92 38.04 54.75
C GLU A 151 -29.98 39.30 55.62
N GLU A 152 -29.00 40.20 55.46
CA GLU A 152 -29.06 41.53 56.05
C GLU A 152 -30.16 42.32 55.32
N ASP A 153 -31.38 42.19 55.86
CA ASP A 153 -32.50 43.06 55.54
C ASP A 153 -32.06 44.53 55.59
N LYS A 154 -32.44 45.29 54.56
CA LYS A 154 -31.98 46.66 54.32
C LYS A 154 -32.62 47.68 55.27
N GLU A 155 -32.38 47.58 56.57
CA GLU A 155 -32.78 48.61 57.52
C GLU A 155 -31.83 48.71 58.72
N ASN A 156 -31.12 49.85 58.83
CA ASN A 156 -30.97 50.68 60.04
C ASN A 156 -29.83 51.72 59.89
N GLY A 157 -30.11 52.78 59.12
CA GLY A 157 -29.46 54.07 59.35
C GLY A 157 -30.15 54.80 60.52
N GLU A 158 -29.37 55.48 61.37
CA GLU A 158 -29.83 56.26 62.55
C GLU A 158 -30.62 55.49 63.64
N ARG A 159 -30.14 55.38 64.89
CA ARG A 159 -30.07 56.51 65.84
C ARG A 159 -29.21 56.20 67.06
N ARG A 160 -28.37 57.17 67.46
CA ARG A 160 -27.66 57.13 68.75
C ARG A 160 -28.64 57.39 69.90
N ARG A 161 -28.50 56.62 70.99
CA ARG A 161 -29.30 56.78 72.21
C ARG A 161 -28.86 58.04 72.97
N HIS A 162 -29.75 59.02 73.14
CA HIS A 162 -29.63 60.03 74.18
C HIS A 162 -30.49 59.62 75.38
N SER A 163 -29.87 59.13 76.46
CA SER A 163 -30.51 58.99 77.77
C SER A 163 -30.38 60.31 78.53
N SER A 164 -31.49 61.02 78.74
CA SER A 164 -31.52 62.22 79.58
C SER A 164 -31.30 61.86 81.06
N LEU A 165 -30.50 62.66 81.77
CA LEU A 165 -30.39 62.56 83.22
C LEU A 165 -31.61 63.20 83.89
N ASN A 166 -32.18 62.51 84.88
CA ASN A 166 -33.22 63.08 85.75
C ASN A 166 -32.59 64.03 86.77
N PHE A 167 -32.81 65.33 86.60
CA PHE A 167 -32.42 66.34 87.59
C PHE A 167 -33.45 66.39 88.72
N VAL A 168 -33.03 66.13 89.96
CA VAL A 168 -33.94 66.05 91.12
C VAL A 168 -34.40 67.45 91.52
N GLN A 169 -35.72 67.61 91.72
CA GLN A 169 -36.31 68.88 92.12
C GLN A 169 -35.92 69.29 93.55
N THR A 170 -35.51 70.54 93.73
CA THR A 170 -35.38 71.16 95.06
C THR A 170 -36.75 71.29 95.73
N PRO A 171 -36.91 70.92 97.02
CA PRO A 171 -38.20 70.97 97.68
C PRO A 171 -38.65 72.41 97.95
N LYS A 172 -39.79 72.80 97.40
CA LYS A 172 -40.42 74.12 97.66
C LYS A 172 -40.93 74.18 99.11
N PHE A 173 -40.43 75.14 99.89
CA PHE A 173 -40.93 75.40 101.24
C PHE A 173 -42.30 76.10 101.17
N ASN A 174 -43.38 75.36 101.48
CA ASN A 174 -44.74 75.91 101.54
C ASN A 174 -44.94 76.80 102.77
N SER A 175 -44.66 78.10 102.63
CA SER A 175 -44.98 79.13 103.62
C SER A 175 -46.48 79.46 103.64
N ALA A 176 -47.30 78.51 104.06
CA ALA A 176 -48.76 78.65 104.13
C ALA A 176 -49.35 78.00 105.40
N ARG A 177 -49.13 78.64 106.57
CA ARG A 177 -49.96 78.40 107.75
C ARG A 177 -50.60 79.70 108.23
N LYS A 178 -51.93 79.73 108.18
CA LYS A 178 -52.75 80.82 108.73
C LYS A 178 -52.50 80.94 110.23
N SER A 179 -52.48 82.17 110.74
CA SER A 179 -52.58 82.44 112.18
C SER A 179 -53.88 81.86 112.73
N PHE A 180 -53.78 80.96 113.71
CA PHE A 180 -54.94 80.25 114.26
C PHE A 180 -54.87 80.16 115.79
N PHE A 181 -54.99 81.31 116.46
CA PHE A 181 -55.20 81.41 117.90
C PHE A 181 -56.30 82.43 118.18
N PRO A 182 -57.48 82.00 118.70
CA PRO A 182 -58.45 82.93 119.27
C PRO A 182 -57.95 83.47 120.63
N SER A 183 -58.52 84.58 121.06
CA SER A 183 -58.21 85.23 122.34
C SER A 183 -58.55 84.34 123.54
N GLY A 184 -57.53 83.91 124.28
CA GLY A 184 -57.67 83.15 125.54
C GLY A 184 -56.42 83.28 126.41
N ASN A 185 -56.59 83.49 127.72
CA ASN A 185 -55.49 83.74 128.66
C ASN A 185 -54.69 82.45 128.98
N SER A 186 -53.73 82.10 128.10
CA SER A 186 -52.71 81.09 128.40
C SER A 186 -51.40 81.76 128.87
N PRO A 187 -50.82 81.36 130.02
CA PRO A 187 -49.52 81.87 130.47
C PRO A 187 -48.39 81.61 129.46
N ILE A 188 -48.46 80.49 128.74
CA ILE A 188 -47.45 80.09 127.74
C ILE A 188 -47.41 81.10 126.58
N LEU A 189 -48.58 81.55 126.09
CA LEU A 189 -48.65 82.56 125.04
C LEU A 189 -48.02 83.88 125.49
N LYS A 190 -48.28 84.34 126.73
CA LYS A 190 -47.66 85.59 127.26
C LYS A 190 -46.14 85.52 127.37
N VAL A 191 -45.55 84.34 127.54
CA VAL A 191 -44.09 84.16 127.49
C VAL A 191 -43.60 84.17 126.04
N VAL A 192 -44.25 83.44 125.14
CA VAL A 192 -43.84 83.30 123.73
C VAL A 192 -44.00 84.60 122.93
N THR A 193 -45.05 85.39 123.18
CA THR A 193 -45.26 86.73 122.59
C THR A 193 -44.71 87.86 123.46
N SER A 194 -43.77 87.56 124.37
CA SER A 194 -42.89 88.59 124.94
C SER A 194 -41.74 88.84 123.98
N SER A 195 -41.15 90.04 123.96
CA SER A 195 -40.01 90.36 123.09
C SER A 195 -38.86 89.36 123.21
N ARG A 196 -38.60 88.87 124.44
CA ARG A 196 -37.60 87.84 124.73
C ARG A 196 -38.02 86.42 124.30
N GLY A 197 -39.32 86.13 124.26
CA GLY A 197 -39.85 84.87 123.72
C GLY A 197 -39.77 84.81 122.19
N GLU A 198 -40.15 85.91 121.52
CA GLU A 198 -40.03 86.05 120.07
C GLU A 198 -38.57 86.00 119.61
N GLU A 199 -37.65 86.58 120.39
CA GLU A 199 -36.21 86.49 120.19
C GLU A 199 -35.70 85.04 120.28
N VAL A 200 -36.10 84.26 121.30
CA VAL A 200 -35.74 82.83 121.40
C VAL A 200 -36.31 82.00 120.24
N VAL A 201 -37.56 82.26 119.82
CA VAL A 201 -38.15 81.60 118.64
C VAL A 201 -37.39 81.95 117.35
N ARG A 202 -36.94 83.21 117.21
CA ARG A 202 -36.11 83.67 116.10
C ARG A 202 -34.72 83.01 116.10
N ILE A 203 -34.08 82.91 117.27
CA ILE A 203 -32.80 82.20 117.45
C ILE A 203 -32.95 80.74 117.03
N HIS A 204 -33.95 80.01 117.55
CA HIS A 204 -34.21 78.61 117.14
C HIS A 204 -34.66 78.45 115.68
N ALA A 205 -35.08 79.51 114.97
CA ALA A 205 -35.26 79.49 113.52
C ALA A 205 -33.90 79.61 112.80
N LEU A 206 -33.09 80.61 113.17
CA LEU A 206 -31.76 80.84 112.62
C LEU A 206 -30.80 79.67 112.87
N GLU A 207 -30.86 79.00 114.03
CA GLU A 207 -30.08 77.79 114.32
C GLU A 207 -30.42 76.63 113.36
N ARG A 208 -31.70 76.46 113.02
CA ARG A 208 -32.14 75.45 112.05
C ARG A 208 -31.71 75.80 110.63
N GLU A 209 -31.76 77.08 110.27
CA GLU A 209 -31.26 77.59 108.99
C GLU A 209 -29.74 77.42 108.86
N VAL A 210 -28.96 77.82 109.87
CA VAL A 210 -27.51 77.58 109.93
C VAL A 210 -27.18 76.09 109.87
N LYS A 211 -27.97 75.21 110.51
CA LYS A 211 -27.80 73.76 110.39
C LYS A 211 -28.09 73.25 108.97
N ALA A 212 -29.13 73.74 108.32
CA ALA A 212 -29.46 73.38 106.95
C ALA A 212 -28.40 73.88 105.95
N LEU A 213 -27.93 75.13 106.08
CA LEU A 213 -26.86 75.70 105.26
C LEU A 213 -25.53 74.95 105.42
N ARG A 214 -25.20 74.48 106.63
CA ARG A 214 -24.06 73.58 106.85
C ARG A 214 -24.24 72.25 106.11
N GLN A 215 -25.40 71.61 106.21
CA GLN A 215 -25.68 70.37 105.48
C GLN A 215 -25.61 70.56 103.95
N ILE A 216 -26.11 71.67 103.42
CA ILE A 216 -26.04 72.04 102.00
C ILE A 216 -24.58 72.23 101.57
N ARG A 217 -23.78 72.99 102.33
CA ARG A 217 -22.33 73.14 102.11
C ARG A 217 -21.62 71.79 102.08
N ASP A 218 -21.95 70.90 103.01
CA ASP A 218 -21.30 69.60 103.14
C ASP A 218 -21.69 68.63 102.01
N VAL A 219 -22.86 68.82 101.38
CA VAL A 219 -23.24 68.14 100.13
C VAL A 219 -22.45 68.71 98.96
N PHE A 220 -22.45 70.04 98.76
CA PHE A 220 -21.70 70.68 97.68
C PHE A 220 -20.19 70.42 97.74
N GLY A 221 -19.62 70.27 98.94
CA GLY A 221 -18.23 69.81 99.11
C GLY A 221 -18.01 68.44 98.46
N ARG A 222 -18.78 67.42 98.88
CA ARG A 222 -18.67 66.07 98.30
C ARG A 222 -18.97 66.00 96.81
N GLU A 223 -19.88 66.84 96.31
CA GLU A 223 -20.17 66.92 94.86
C GLU A 223 -19.03 67.59 94.08
N LYS A 224 -18.40 68.64 94.64
CA LYS A 224 -17.17 69.24 94.11
C LYS A 224 -16.03 68.24 94.07
N ASP A 225 -15.75 67.57 95.19
CA ASP A 225 -14.64 66.61 95.32
C ASP A 225 -14.80 65.49 94.27
N LYS A 226 -16.01 64.93 94.13
CA LYS A 226 -16.34 63.93 93.12
C LYS A 226 -16.24 64.44 91.68
N ALA A 227 -16.59 65.71 91.43
CA ALA A 227 -16.42 66.32 90.11
C ALA A 227 -14.94 66.53 89.76
N GLU A 228 -14.09 66.89 90.73
CA GLU A 228 -12.65 67.02 90.57
C GLU A 228 -11.96 65.65 90.36
N GLU A 229 -12.38 64.60 91.08
CA GLU A 229 -11.94 63.22 90.83
C GLU A 229 -12.28 62.76 89.39
N LEU A 230 -13.52 62.98 88.95
CA LEU A 230 -13.95 62.63 87.59
C LEU A 230 -13.21 63.45 86.51
N CYS A 231 -12.94 64.74 86.79
CA CYS A 231 -12.14 65.58 85.90
C CYS A 231 -10.73 65.02 85.74
N GLN A 232 -10.03 64.78 86.86
CA GLN A 232 -8.68 64.19 86.83
C GLN A 232 -8.65 62.80 86.18
N GLN A 233 -9.69 61.98 86.36
CA GLN A 233 -9.78 60.70 85.64
C GLN A 233 -9.86 60.93 84.14
N LYS A 234 -10.71 61.84 83.66
CA LYS A 234 -10.86 62.13 82.23
C LYS A 234 -9.64 62.81 81.62
N GLU A 235 -8.92 63.63 82.37
CA GLU A 235 -7.61 64.15 81.97
C GLU A 235 -6.58 63.02 81.78
N ARG A 236 -6.50 62.06 82.71
CA ARG A 236 -5.61 60.90 82.58
C ARG A 236 -5.98 60.02 81.38
N GLU A 237 -7.27 59.77 81.16
CA GLU A 237 -7.77 59.04 79.99
C GLU A 237 -7.43 59.76 78.68
N ASN A 238 -7.70 61.07 78.57
CA ASN A 238 -7.35 61.87 77.40
C ASN A 238 -5.83 61.88 77.12
N ASN A 239 -5.01 62.06 78.15
CA ASN A 239 -3.55 62.04 78.03
C ASN A 239 -3.01 60.66 77.58
N ASN A 240 -3.68 59.57 77.93
CA ASN A 240 -3.34 58.23 77.44
C ASN A 240 -3.80 58.03 75.98
N LEU A 241 -4.97 58.55 75.61
CA LEU A 241 -5.47 58.50 74.23
C LEU A 241 -4.58 59.31 73.27
N LEU A 242 -4.15 60.51 73.67
CA LEU A 242 -3.21 61.33 72.89
C LEU A 242 -1.90 60.59 72.61
N LYS A 243 -1.26 60.02 73.64
CA LYS A 243 -0.04 59.21 73.48
C LYS A 243 -0.21 57.99 72.58
N ASN A 244 -1.39 57.38 72.57
CA ASN A 244 -1.71 56.28 71.67
C ASN A 244 -1.91 56.77 70.22
N ILE A 245 -2.52 57.94 70.02
CA ILE A 245 -2.65 58.58 68.69
C ILE A 245 -1.26 58.95 68.14
N GLU A 246 -0.41 59.60 68.94
CA GLU A 246 0.98 59.93 68.59
C GLU A 246 1.77 58.68 68.18
N ARG A 247 1.67 57.60 68.96
CA ARG A 247 2.33 56.31 68.65
C ARG A 247 1.82 55.70 67.34
N LEU A 248 0.51 55.73 67.09
CA LEU A 248 -0.08 55.20 65.86
C LEU A 248 0.30 56.05 64.64
N GLN A 249 0.29 57.38 64.75
CA GLN A 249 0.75 58.28 63.69
C GLN A 249 2.22 58.03 63.33
N ALA A 250 3.09 57.87 64.33
CA ALA A 250 4.51 57.53 64.15
C ALA A 250 4.73 56.14 63.50
N GLN A 251 3.74 55.24 63.53
CA GLN A 251 3.77 53.95 62.83
C GLN A 251 3.11 54.01 61.45
N ILE A 252 2.14 54.89 61.23
CA ILE A 252 1.43 55.00 59.94
C ILE A 252 2.30 55.65 58.88
N VAL A 253 3.02 56.74 59.18
CA VAL A 253 3.80 57.49 58.18
C VAL A 253 4.89 56.61 57.50
N PRO A 254 5.77 55.90 58.24
CA PRO A 254 6.79 55.05 57.60
C PRO A 254 6.18 53.85 56.84
N ASN A 255 5.00 53.37 57.25
CA ASN A 255 4.31 52.31 56.53
C ASN A 255 3.70 52.81 55.22
N ALA A 256 3.20 54.05 55.16
CA ALA A 256 2.71 54.66 53.92
C ALA A 256 3.86 54.85 52.90
N GLU A 257 5.01 55.36 53.35
CA GLU A 257 6.24 55.46 52.53
C GLU A 257 6.68 54.08 52.01
N ARG A 258 6.59 53.04 52.85
CA ARG A 258 6.93 51.66 52.45
C ARG A 258 5.91 51.05 51.48
N VAL A 259 4.63 51.44 51.54
CA VAL A 259 3.62 51.00 50.57
C VAL A 259 3.92 51.60 49.19
N GLN A 260 4.16 52.91 49.10
CA GLN A 260 4.51 53.55 47.83
C GLN A 260 5.75 52.91 47.18
N LEU A 261 6.79 52.63 47.96
CA LEU A 261 8.00 51.96 47.47
C LEU A 261 7.74 50.54 46.94
N LEU A 262 6.75 49.83 47.50
CA LEU A 262 6.36 48.50 47.04
C LEU A 262 5.46 48.57 45.80
N GLU A 263 4.59 49.57 45.69
CA GLU A 263 3.78 49.83 44.49
C GLU A 263 4.69 50.18 43.29
N ASP A 264 5.67 51.06 43.48
CA ASP A 264 6.67 51.40 42.47
C ASP A 264 7.48 50.16 42.00
N GLN A 265 7.81 49.26 42.94
CA GLN A 265 8.48 47.98 42.63
C GLN A 265 7.59 47.00 41.88
N VAL A 266 6.30 46.91 42.23
CA VAL A 266 5.33 46.09 41.50
C VAL A 266 5.18 46.58 40.06
N HIS A 267 4.98 47.88 39.84
CA HIS A 267 4.89 48.46 38.50
C HIS A 267 6.17 48.28 37.67
N ALA A 268 7.35 48.31 38.32
CA ALA A 268 8.62 47.97 37.66
C ALA A 268 8.67 46.48 37.22
N MET A 269 8.21 45.56 38.07
CA MET A 269 8.13 44.13 37.73
C MET A 269 7.06 43.83 36.67
N GLU A 270 5.91 44.48 36.70
CA GLU A 270 4.88 44.40 35.65
C GLU A 270 5.42 44.90 34.29
N SER A 271 6.19 45.99 34.31
CA SER A 271 6.88 46.53 33.13
C SER A 271 7.97 45.58 32.60
N GLN A 272 8.62 44.80 33.48
CA GLN A 272 9.55 43.74 33.04
C GLN A 272 8.79 42.53 32.48
N ASN A 273 7.75 42.04 33.18
CA ASN A 273 6.95 40.89 32.76
C ASN A 273 6.27 41.12 31.40
N THR A 274 5.71 42.30 31.15
CA THR A 274 5.12 42.65 29.85
C THR A 274 6.15 42.71 28.71
N ASN A 275 7.41 43.09 29.00
CA ASN A 275 8.48 43.01 28.02
C ASN A 275 8.99 41.58 27.80
N MET A 276 9.09 40.76 28.85
CA MET A 276 9.42 39.34 28.75
C MET A 276 8.35 38.56 27.97
N ALA A 277 7.07 38.86 28.18
CA ALA A 277 5.96 38.25 27.44
C ALA A 277 6.02 38.56 25.93
N ARG A 278 6.37 39.79 25.54
CA ARG A 278 6.64 40.14 24.12
C ARG A 278 7.82 39.35 23.56
N GLN A 279 8.93 39.26 24.31
CA GLN A 279 10.11 38.50 23.87
C GLN A 279 9.83 37.00 23.72
N LEU A 280 8.96 36.44 24.58
CA LEU A 280 8.45 35.07 24.46
C LEU A 280 7.64 34.93 23.16
N GLN A 281 6.64 35.79 22.93
CA GLN A 281 5.81 35.78 21.73
C GLN A 281 6.63 35.93 20.44
N ASP A 282 7.64 36.82 20.43
CA ASP A 282 8.59 36.96 19.32
C ASP A 282 9.42 35.69 19.12
N ALA A 283 9.79 34.99 20.19
CA ALA A 283 10.52 33.72 20.11
C ALA A 283 9.63 32.57 19.60
N GLU A 284 8.39 32.47 20.07
CA GLU A 284 7.38 31.51 19.62
C GLU A 284 7.05 31.70 18.14
N SER A 285 6.84 32.94 17.68
CA SER A 285 6.63 33.23 16.26
C SER A 285 7.84 32.84 15.40
N ARG A 286 9.07 33.12 15.86
CA ARG A 286 10.29 32.67 15.17
C ARG A 286 10.42 31.14 15.15
N ALA A 287 10.03 30.45 16.22
CA ALA A 287 10.04 28.99 16.29
C ALA A 287 9.01 28.38 15.33
N ALA A 288 7.79 28.92 15.27
CA ALA A 288 6.75 28.49 14.33
C ALA A 288 7.20 28.67 12.87
N ASN A 289 7.71 29.85 12.51
CA ASN A 289 8.21 30.13 11.16
C ASN A 289 9.40 29.21 10.78
N ALA A 290 10.27 28.89 11.74
CA ALA A 290 11.37 27.94 11.52
C ALA A 290 10.86 26.50 11.35
N GLN A 291 9.84 26.08 12.10
CA GLN A 291 9.21 24.77 11.98
C GLN A 291 8.49 24.61 10.63
N GLU A 292 7.77 25.64 10.17
CA GLU A 292 7.18 25.69 8.81
C GLU A 292 8.27 25.58 7.72
N SER A 293 9.38 26.30 7.89
CA SER A 293 10.53 26.24 6.97
C SER A 293 11.15 24.84 6.92
N VAL A 294 11.27 24.15 8.06
CA VAL A 294 11.77 22.77 8.13
C VAL A 294 10.82 21.79 7.44
N LEU A 295 9.50 21.94 7.63
CA LEU A 295 8.50 21.09 6.95
C LEU A 295 8.52 21.30 5.43
N THR A 296 8.70 22.54 4.97
CA THR A 296 8.86 22.85 3.54
C THR A 296 10.12 22.20 2.98
N LEU A 297 11.27 22.38 3.63
CA LEU A 297 12.54 21.79 3.20
C LEU A 297 12.53 20.25 3.23
N GLN A 298 11.79 19.64 4.16
CA GLN A 298 11.64 18.20 4.22
C GLN A 298 10.76 17.67 3.07
N PHE A 299 9.71 18.39 2.68
CA PHE A 299 8.93 18.05 1.49
C PHE A 299 9.74 18.22 0.20
N GLU A 300 10.55 19.28 0.08
CA GLU A 300 11.48 19.48 -1.05
C GLU A 300 12.53 18.35 -1.13
N LEU A 301 13.02 17.87 0.01
CA LEU A 301 13.94 16.72 0.10
C LEU A 301 13.26 15.41 -0.33
N ASP A 302 12.05 15.11 0.17
CA ASP A 302 11.29 13.93 -0.24
C ASP A 302 11.00 13.95 -1.76
N GLU A 303 10.68 15.11 -2.33
CA GLU A 303 10.48 15.26 -3.79
C GLU A 303 11.80 15.09 -4.57
N ALA A 304 12.94 15.52 -4.00
CA ALA A 304 14.26 15.34 -4.60
C ALA A 304 14.71 13.86 -4.57
N ASP A 305 14.51 13.15 -3.46
CA ASP A 305 14.80 11.72 -3.32
C ASP A 305 13.95 10.88 -4.29
N ILE A 306 12.67 11.19 -4.45
CA ILE A 306 11.80 10.55 -5.46
C ILE A 306 12.32 10.79 -6.88
N LYS A 307 12.78 12.00 -7.20
CA LYS A 307 13.40 12.32 -8.51
C LYS A 307 14.73 11.58 -8.69
N GLN A 308 15.55 11.45 -7.65
CA GLN A 308 16.80 10.69 -7.69
C GLN A 308 16.52 9.21 -7.99
N GLN A 309 15.59 8.56 -7.27
CA GLN A 309 15.23 7.15 -7.50
C GLN A 309 14.70 6.91 -8.92
N GLN A 310 13.93 7.86 -9.48
CA GLN A 310 13.48 7.80 -10.88
C GLN A 310 14.66 7.90 -11.88
N LEU A 311 15.63 8.79 -11.62
CA LEU A 311 16.81 8.95 -12.46
C LEU A 311 17.77 7.75 -12.36
N GLU A 312 17.99 7.21 -11.17
CA GLU A 312 18.79 5.99 -10.94
C GLU A 312 18.21 4.80 -11.71
N LYS A 313 16.88 4.61 -11.64
CA LYS A 313 16.18 3.57 -12.41
C LYS A 313 16.32 3.78 -13.93
N LEU A 314 16.19 5.00 -14.43
CA LEU A 314 16.41 5.33 -15.85
C LEU A 314 17.86 5.08 -16.28
N VAL A 315 18.84 5.36 -15.42
CA VAL A 315 20.26 5.06 -15.67
C VAL A 315 20.51 3.55 -15.69
N GLU A 316 19.89 2.77 -14.79
CA GLU A 316 20.02 1.32 -14.81
C GLU A 316 19.37 0.70 -16.06
N GLU A 317 18.16 1.13 -16.43
CA GLU A 317 17.47 0.74 -17.67
C GLU A 317 18.31 1.08 -18.93
N GLN A 318 18.90 2.28 -18.98
CA GLN A 318 19.87 2.63 -20.04
C GLN A 318 21.13 1.75 -20.00
N SER A 319 21.64 1.38 -18.82
CA SER A 319 22.81 0.51 -18.70
C SER A 319 22.55 -0.91 -19.23
N VAL A 320 21.31 -1.40 -19.11
CA VAL A 320 20.86 -2.68 -19.68
C VAL A 320 20.73 -2.56 -21.21
N MET A 321 20.10 -1.49 -21.70
CA MET A 321 20.01 -1.19 -23.14
C MET A 321 21.39 -1.08 -23.80
N ILE A 322 22.36 -0.44 -23.15
CA ILE A 322 23.74 -0.31 -23.65
C ILE A 322 24.42 -1.68 -23.72
N ARG A 323 24.27 -2.54 -22.71
CA ARG A 323 24.80 -3.92 -22.72
C ARG A 323 24.17 -4.75 -23.84
N MET A 324 22.83 -4.72 -23.98
CA MET A 324 22.14 -5.41 -25.07
C MET A 324 22.61 -4.93 -26.45
N SER A 325 22.77 -3.62 -26.64
CA SER A 325 23.28 -3.06 -27.89
C SER A 325 24.74 -3.44 -28.17
N GLN A 326 25.56 -3.60 -27.13
CA GLN A 326 26.92 -4.14 -27.26
C GLN A 326 26.92 -5.62 -27.66
N ASP A 327 26.04 -6.45 -27.11
CA ASP A 327 25.89 -7.85 -27.49
C ASP A 327 25.30 -8.04 -28.90
N GLU A 328 24.36 -7.18 -29.31
CA GLU A 328 23.89 -7.07 -30.69
C GLU A 328 25.03 -6.66 -31.64
N SER A 329 25.86 -5.69 -31.25
CA SER A 329 27.04 -5.29 -32.04
C SER A 329 28.05 -6.43 -32.17
N ASN A 330 28.32 -7.14 -31.08
CA ASN A 330 29.21 -8.32 -31.04
C ASN A 330 28.70 -9.45 -31.95
N THR A 331 27.41 -9.76 -31.91
CA THR A 331 26.78 -10.80 -32.76
C THR A 331 26.71 -10.37 -34.22
N VAL A 332 26.40 -9.10 -34.52
CA VAL A 332 26.50 -8.54 -35.88
C VAL A 332 27.94 -8.60 -36.42
N GLU A 333 28.97 -8.40 -35.59
CA GLU A 333 30.35 -8.55 -36.05
C GLU A 333 30.76 -10.02 -36.24
N GLN A 334 30.26 -10.96 -35.44
CA GLN A 334 30.40 -12.39 -35.71
C GLN A 334 29.75 -12.77 -37.06
N LEU A 335 28.50 -12.36 -37.29
CA LEU A 335 27.80 -12.58 -38.57
C LEU A 335 28.55 -11.94 -39.75
N ARG A 336 29.11 -10.73 -39.59
CA ARG A 336 29.98 -10.12 -40.62
C ARG A 336 31.24 -10.94 -40.91
N LYS A 337 31.85 -11.56 -39.89
CA LYS A 337 33.01 -12.45 -40.06
C LYS A 337 32.63 -13.77 -40.73
N GLU A 338 31.43 -14.28 -40.51
CA GLU A 338 30.91 -15.46 -41.22
C GLU A 338 30.51 -15.15 -42.66
N THR A 339 29.82 -14.04 -42.91
CA THR A 339 29.50 -13.57 -44.26
C THR A 339 30.76 -13.43 -45.11
N ARG A 340 31.84 -12.82 -44.59
CA ARG A 340 33.12 -12.74 -45.33
C ARG A 340 33.71 -14.11 -45.65
N LYS A 341 33.70 -15.07 -44.71
CA LYS A 341 34.16 -16.45 -44.97
C LYS A 341 33.31 -17.13 -46.06
N LEU A 342 32.00 -16.89 -46.09
CA LEU A 342 31.10 -17.41 -47.11
C LEU A 342 31.30 -16.71 -48.46
N GLU A 343 31.57 -15.40 -48.49
CA GLU A 343 31.94 -14.65 -49.69
C GLU A 343 33.27 -15.15 -50.29
N ASP A 344 34.29 -15.40 -49.44
CA ASP A 344 35.56 -16.00 -49.84
C ASP A 344 35.37 -17.41 -50.43
N GLN A 345 34.58 -18.26 -49.76
CA GLN A 345 34.23 -19.59 -50.27
C GLN A 345 33.47 -19.52 -51.60
N VAL A 346 32.47 -18.64 -51.72
CA VAL A 346 31.75 -18.39 -52.97
C VAL A 346 32.68 -17.84 -54.06
N GLY A 347 33.68 -17.05 -53.70
CA GLY A 347 34.76 -16.60 -54.58
C GLY A 347 35.58 -17.77 -55.12
N GLN A 348 36.04 -18.66 -54.23
CA GLN A 348 36.79 -19.88 -54.57
C GLN A 348 35.95 -20.82 -55.45
N TYR A 349 34.68 -21.07 -55.11
CA TYR A 349 33.78 -21.88 -55.94
C TYR A 349 33.50 -21.21 -57.30
N LYS A 350 33.31 -19.89 -57.37
CA LYS A 350 33.18 -19.14 -58.64
C LYS A 350 34.46 -19.15 -59.48
N ALA A 351 35.64 -19.28 -58.87
CA ALA A 351 36.89 -19.49 -59.58
C ALA A 351 36.98 -20.93 -60.13
N LYS A 352 36.74 -21.93 -59.28
CA LYS A 352 36.75 -23.36 -59.65
C LYS A 352 35.72 -23.69 -60.74
N VAL A 353 34.52 -23.09 -60.70
CA VAL A 353 33.50 -23.24 -61.75
C VAL A 353 33.93 -22.60 -63.07
N ARG A 354 34.65 -21.46 -63.05
CA ARG A 354 35.23 -20.87 -64.27
C ARG A 354 36.35 -21.74 -64.85
N GLU A 355 37.22 -22.28 -64.01
CA GLU A 355 38.27 -23.22 -64.39
C GLU A 355 37.69 -24.50 -65.02
N LEU A 356 36.69 -25.12 -64.37
CA LEU A 356 36.02 -26.31 -64.87
C LEU A 356 35.28 -26.05 -66.18
N ARG A 357 34.59 -24.92 -66.33
CA ARG A 357 33.98 -24.52 -67.62
C ARG A 357 35.02 -24.31 -68.71
N SER A 358 36.19 -23.75 -68.39
CA SER A 358 37.28 -23.60 -69.35
C SER A 358 37.83 -24.95 -69.80
N LYS A 359 38.01 -25.90 -68.87
CA LYS A 359 38.46 -27.27 -69.16
C LYS A 359 37.43 -28.03 -70.00
N MET A 360 36.14 -27.92 -69.65
CA MET A 360 35.03 -28.52 -70.38
C MET A 360 34.97 -27.99 -71.82
N LYS A 361 35.10 -26.67 -72.03
CA LYS A 361 35.11 -26.07 -73.38
C LYS A 361 36.27 -26.57 -74.24
N VAL A 362 37.47 -26.73 -73.66
CA VAL A 362 38.63 -27.30 -74.38
C VAL A 362 38.38 -28.78 -74.73
N GLN A 363 37.78 -29.56 -73.83
CA GLN A 363 37.42 -30.96 -74.12
C GLN A 363 36.31 -31.08 -75.18
N GLU A 364 35.35 -30.16 -75.19
CA GLU A 364 34.28 -30.07 -76.19
C GLU A 364 34.84 -29.67 -77.56
N GLU A 365 35.77 -28.71 -77.61
CA GLU A 365 36.51 -28.34 -78.83
C GLU A 365 37.38 -29.50 -79.35
N GLU A 366 38.12 -30.19 -78.48
CA GLU A 366 38.87 -31.40 -78.86
C GLU A 366 37.96 -32.53 -79.36
N PHE A 367 36.83 -32.78 -78.70
CA PHE A 367 35.88 -33.82 -79.10
C PHE A 367 35.28 -33.50 -80.47
N ASN A 368 34.80 -32.27 -80.67
CA ASN A 368 34.26 -31.82 -81.95
C ASN A 368 35.31 -31.87 -83.07
N ARG A 369 36.59 -31.57 -82.77
CA ARG A 369 37.67 -31.73 -83.75
C ARG A 369 37.86 -33.19 -84.17
N ARG A 370 37.95 -34.12 -83.21
CA ARG A 370 38.08 -35.57 -83.47
C ARG A 370 36.85 -36.16 -84.17
N TYR A 371 35.67 -35.62 -83.87
CA TYR A 371 34.42 -36.01 -84.53
C TYR A 371 34.43 -35.56 -86.00
N ASN A 372 34.80 -34.31 -86.28
CA ASN A 372 34.91 -33.80 -87.65
C ASN A 372 36.00 -34.53 -88.46
N GLU A 373 37.17 -34.78 -87.87
CA GLU A 373 38.23 -35.64 -88.44
C GLU A 373 37.66 -37.00 -88.89
N LYS A 374 36.81 -37.63 -88.08
CA LYS A 374 36.16 -38.91 -88.41
C LYS A 374 35.03 -38.81 -89.43
N VAL A 375 34.32 -37.68 -89.51
CA VAL A 375 33.31 -37.43 -90.55
C VAL A 375 33.97 -37.22 -91.92
N GLU A 376 35.10 -36.51 -91.98
CA GLU A 376 35.90 -36.34 -93.19
C GLU A 376 36.50 -37.68 -93.67
N GLU A 377 37.01 -38.51 -92.75
CA GLU A 377 37.49 -39.86 -93.03
C GLU A 377 36.37 -40.77 -93.59
N MET A 378 35.15 -40.73 -93.04
CA MET A 378 34.01 -41.45 -93.61
C MET A 378 33.61 -40.92 -95.00
N ALA A 379 33.67 -39.61 -95.23
CA ALA A 379 33.34 -39.03 -96.54
C ALA A 379 34.32 -39.50 -97.64
N LEU A 380 35.62 -39.58 -97.31
CA LEU A 380 36.65 -40.14 -98.21
C LEU A 380 36.38 -41.62 -98.52
N LEU A 381 36.14 -42.44 -97.49
CA LEU A 381 35.80 -43.87 -97.66
C LEU A 381 34.54 -44.07 -98.50
N GLN A 382 33.53 -43.19 -98.36
CA GLN A 382 32.29 -43.25 -99.14
C GLN A 382 32.53 -42.95 -100.63
N VAL A 383 33.49 -42.09 -100.97
CA VAL A 383 33.91 -41.82 -102.35
C VAL A 383 34.63 -43.03 -102.97
N GLU A 384 35.55 -43.68 -102.25
CA GLU A 384 36.20 -44.92 -102.72
C GLU A 384 35.18 -46.03 -103.00
N LEU A 385 34.22 -46.22 -102.08
CA LEU A 385 33.16 -47.21 -102.21
C LEU A 385 32.24 -46.94 -103.44
N GLN A 386 32.10 -45.67 -103.84
CA GLN A 386 31.36 -45.28 -105.04
C GLN A 386 32.18 -45.49 -106.34
N GLN A 387 33.49 -45.29 -106.31
CA GLN A 387 34.39 -45.63 -107.44
C GLN A 387 34.43 -47.15 -107.68
N LEU A 388 34.46 -47.96 -106.60
CA LEU A 388 34.45 -49.43 -106.68
C LEU A 388 33.17 -50.02 -107.28
N LYS A 389 32.03 -49.32 -107.23
CA LYS A 389 30.79 -49.74 -107.92
C LYS A 389 30.90 -49.57 -109.43
N LEU A 390 31.30 -48.37 -109.88
CA LEU A 390 31.46 -48.05 -111.30
C LEU A 390 32.48 -48.97 -112.01
N GLY A 391 33.53 -49.41 -111.30
CA GLY A 391 34.51 -50.35 -111.83
C GLY A 391 34.00 -51.79 -112.05
N ASN A 392 32.94 -52.21 -111.36
CA ASN A 392 32.41 -53.58 -111.48
C ASN A 392 31.31 -53.71 -112.56
N GLU A 393 30.45 -52.70 -112.72
CA GLU A 393 29.38 -52.68 -113.73
C GLU A 393 29.94 -52.74 -115.16
N ALA A 394 31.14 -52.21 -115.38
CA ALA A 394 31.84 -52.28 -116.67
C ALA A 394 32.39 -53.68 -117.02
N LYS A 395 32.58 -54.59 -116.06
CA LYS A 395 33.17 -55.93 -116.31
C LYS A 395 32.13 -57.00 -116.65
N THR A 396 30.99 -57.02 -115.96
CA THR A 396 29.95 -58.05 -116.17
C THR A 396 29.27 -57.96 -117.53
N ALA A 397 29.15 -56.77 -118.12
CA ALA A 397 28.55 -56.56 -119.45
C ALA A 397 29.36 -57.18 -120.60
N VAL A 398 30.68 -57.27 -120.48
CA VAL A 398 31.57 -57.78 -121.55
C VAL A 398 31.62 -59.31 -121.54
N GLN A 399 31.60 -59.93 -120.35
CA GLN A 399 31.80 -61.38 -120.21
C GLN A 399 30.55 -62.19 -120.58
N GLY A 400 29.34 -61.64 -120.40
CA GLY A 400 28.08 -62.31 -120.75
C GLY A 400 27.87 -62.52 -122.25
N ASN A 401 28.29 -61.56 -123.09
CA ASN A 401 28.12 -61.62 -124.54
C ASN A 401 29.06 -62.63 -125.22
N SER A 402 30.20 -62.95 -124.61
CA SER A 402 31.15 -63.95 -125.14
C SER A 402 30.58 -65.36 -125.07
N LEU A 403 29.97 -65.73 -123.93
CA LEU A 403 29.47 -67.08 -123.68
C LEU A 403 28.22 -67.43 -124.50
N PHE A 404 27.41 -66.43 -124.89
CA PHE A 404 26.22 -66.66 -125.71
C PHE A 404 26.53 -67.03 -127.17
N ALA A 405 27.63 -66.51 -127.73
CA ALA A 405 28.03 -66.85 -129.10
C ALA A 405 28.56 -68.29 -129.20
N GLU A 406 29.36 -68.71 -128.20
CA GLU A 406 30.00 -70.02 -128.14
C GLU A 406 28.98 -71.16 -127.99
N VAL A 407 27.90 -70.94 -127.22
CA VAL A 407 26.79 -71.89 -127.06
C VAL A 407 25.98 -72.07 -128.36
N ILE A 408 25.85 -71.04 -129.20
CA ILE A 408 25.10 -71.12 -130.47
C ILE A 408 25.89 -71.92 -131.52
N ASP A 409 27.17 -71.64 -131.71
CA ASP A 409 28.03 -72.37 -132.66
C ASP A 409 28.23 -73.84 -132.25
N GLY A 410 28.35 -74.12 -130.94
CA GLY A 410 28.38 -75.49 -130.41
C GLY A 410 27.09 -76.28 -130.67
N LYS A 411 25.91 -75.62 -130.61
CA LYS A 411 24.61 -76.26 -130.87
C LYS A 411 24.48 -76.73 -132.33
N SER A 412 24.80 -75.88 -133.30
CA SER A 412 24.68 -76.26 -134.72
C SER A 412 25.61 -77.42 -135.11
N LYS A 413 26.83 -77.49 -134.54
CA LYS A 413 27.76 -78.61 -134.74
C LYS A 413 27.24 -79.92 -134.14
N LEU A 414 26.53 -79.88 -133.02
CA LEU A 414 25.89 -81.05 -132.43
C LEU A 414 24.68 -81.53 -133.24
N GLU A 415 23.89 -80.61 -133.81
CA GLU A 415 22.75 -80.95 -134.68
C GLU A 415 23.20 -81.62 -135.99
N GLU A 416 24.34 -81.20 -136.55
CA GLU A 416 24.96 -81.85 -137.72
C GLU A 416 25.52 -83.25 -137.40
N GLN A 417 26.23 -83.41 -136.28
CA GLN A 417 26.74 -84.72 -135.83
C GLN A 417 25.62 -85.73 -135.50
N LEU A 418 24.49 -85.26 -134.96
CA LEU A 418 23.31 -86.08 -134.70
C LEU A 418 22.71 -86.68 -135.97
N SER A 419 22.76 -85.96 -137.09
CA SER A 419 22.28 -86.44 -138.40
C SER A 419 23.13 -87.61 -138.90
N ILE A 420 24.45 -87.49 -138.82
CA ILE A 420 25.40 -88.55 -139.20
C ILE A 420 25.21 -89.78 -138.32
N LEU A 421 25.17 -89.61 -136.99
CA LEU A 421 24.95 -90.69 -136.02
C LEU A 421 23.59 -91.39 -136.21
N HIS A 422 22.57 -90.70 -136.74
CA HIS A 422 21.28 -91.33 -137.07
C HIS A 422 21.37 -92.30 -138.26
N THR A 423 22.30 -92.06 -139.19
CA THR A 423 22.60 -92.98 -140.30
C THR A 423 23.31 -94.24 -139.79
N ASP A 424 24.33 -94.08 -138.94
CA ASP A 424 25.11 -95.21 -138.39
C ASP A 424 24.34 -96.02 -137.32
N ASN A 425 23.34 -95.44 -136.65
CA ASN A 425 22.42 -96.24 -135.82
C ASN A 425 21.58 -97.22 -136.68
N GLY A 426 21.34 -96.89 -137.96
CA GLY A 426 20.63 -97.75 -138.91
C GLY A 426 21.40 -99.00 -139.36
N THR A 427 22.73 -98.99 -139.26
CA THR A 427 23.58 -100.17 -139.43
C THR A 427 23.74 -100.91 -138.10
N LEU A 428 24.10 -100.22 -137.02
CA LEU A 428 24.31 -100.83 -135.69
C LEU A 428 23.09 -101.56 -135.13
N ARG A 429 21.85 -101.14 -135.42
CA ARG A 429 20.64 -101.88 -134.98
C ARG A 429 20.58 -103.32 -135.51
N ARG A 430 21.06 -103.57 -136.74
CA ARG A 430 21.11 -104.92 -137.33
C ARG A 430 22.19 -105.81 -136.72
N GLU A 431 23.10 -105.23 -135.94
CA GLU A 431 24.18 -105.94 -135.25
C GLU A 431 23.86 -106.15 -133.76
N ASN A 432 23.15 -105.21 -133.13
CA ASN A 432 22.81 -105.28 -131.71
C ASN A 432 21.75 -106.37 -131.39
N GLU A 433 20.83 -106.67 -132.31
CA GLU A 433 19.92 -107.83 -132.20
C GLU A 433 20.65 -109.18 -132.21
N ARG A 434 21.90 -109.22 -132.70
CA ARG A 434 22.77 -110.40 -132.63
C ARG A 434 23.43 -110.57 -131.26
N LEU A 435 23.65 -109.48 -130.52
CA LEU A 435 24.33 -109.47 -129.21
C LEU A 435 23.36 -109.59 -128.03
N LYS A 436 22.14 -109.07 -128.12
CA LYS A 436 21.19 -109.06 -126.99
C LYS A 436 20.75 -110.46 -126.53
N LYS A 437 21.03 -111.53 -127.30
CA LYS A 437 20.82 -112.94 -126.90
C LYS A 437 21.82 -113.47 -125.85
N MET A 438 22.81 -112.68 -125.41
CA MET A 438 23.91 -113.18 -124.55
C MET A 438 23.95 -112.61 -123.11
N VAL A 439 23.01 -111.74 -122.71
CA VAL A 439 23.15 -110.95 -121.46
C VAL A 439 21.87 -110.92 -120.60
N ASP A 440 21.04 -111.96 -120.66
CA ASP A 440 19.88 -112.13 -119.76
C ASP A 440 20.27 -112.68 -118.37
N GLU A 441 21.55 -112.97 -118.11
CA GLU A 441 22.04 -113.61 -116.88
C GLU A 441 23.00 -112.73 -116.04
N LYS A 442 22.48 -111.70 -115.34
CA LYS A 442 22.87 -111.40 -113.93
C LYS A 442 22.04 -110.34 -113.17
N ASP A 443 21.58 -110.80 -112.01
CA ASP A 443 20.82 -110.25 -110.86
C ASP A 443 21.38 -108.96 -110.17
N LYS A 444 20.67 -108.09 -109.40
CA LYS A 444 19.50 -108.08 -108.43
C LYS A 444 19.92 -108.27 -106.93
N LEU A 445 19.37 -107.63 -105.86
CA LEU A 445 18.30 -106.60 -105.61
C LEU A 445 18.32 -106.01 -104.13
N LEU A 446 17.79 -104.78 -103.93
CA LEU A 446 17.15 -104.16 -102.70
C LEU A 446 17.98 -103.63 -101.46
N VAL A 447 17.26 -103.08 -100.43
CA VAL A 447 17.61 -101.83 -99.68
C VAL A 447 16.73 -101.55 -98.40
N LEU A 448 17.07 -100.51 -97.58
CA LEU A 448 16.27 -99.66 -96.61
C LEU A 448 16.02 -99.99 -95.09
N HIS A 449 15.86 -98.90 -94.28
CA HIS A 449 14.88 -98.58 -93.17
C HIS A 449 15.03 -98.74 -91.61
N ASN A 450 14.43 -97.75 -90.89
CA ASN A 450 13.68 -97.54 -89.58
C ASN A 450 13.68 -98.54 -88.36
N GLY A 451 13.19 -98.21 -87.13
CA GLY A 451 12.77 -96.92 -86.46
C GLY A 451 11.47 -96.95 -85.56
N LYS A 452 11.33 -96.03 -84.55
CA LYS A 452 10.11 -95.60 -83.74
C LYS A 452 9.54 -96.52 -82.60
N GLU A 453 8.78 -96.11 -81.53
CA GLU A 453 8.57 -94.86 -80.70
C GLU A 453 7.59 -95.04 -79.45
N LEU A 454 7.42 -94.02 -78.55
CA LEU A 454 6.37 -93.79 -77.47
C LEU A 454 6.40 -94.68 -76.16
N THR A 455 5.61 -94.54 -75.05
CA THR A 455 4.31 -93.84 -74.66
C THR A 455 4.16 -93.56 -73.10
N GLY A 456 3.06 -92.93 -72.59
CA GLY A 456 2.64 -92.72 -71.15
C GLY A 456 1.24 -93.33 -70.80
N PRO A 457 0.33 -92.80 -69.91
CA PRO A 457 0.36 -91.67 -68.94
C PRO A 457 -0.44 -91.88 -67.59
N THR A 458 -0.67 -90.80 -66.82
CA THR A 458 -1.74 -90.57 -65.78
C THR A 458 -1.60 -91.14 -64.35
N LEU A 459 -0.91 -90.40 -63.47
CA LEU A 459 -1.04 -90.50 -61.99
C LEU A 459 -1.06 -89.08 -61.34
N ALA A 460 -1.83 -88.18 -61.95
CA ALA A 460 -1.50 -86.75 -62.02
C ALA A 460 -2.16 -85.81 -60.97
N VAL A 461 -2.80 -86.32 -59.91
CA VAL A 461 -3.60 -85.47 -58.98
C VAL A 461 -3.03 -85.39 -57.55
N LEU A 462 -2.23 -86.37 -57.11
CA LEU A 462 -1.57 -86.35 -55.78
C LEU A 462 -0.07 -86.09 -55.84
N PHE A 463 0.51 -85.96 -57.04
CA PHE A 463 1.89 -85.52 -57.23
C PHE A 463 2.03 -84.01 -57.43
N ALA A 464 0.97 -83.32 -57.89
CA ALA A 464 1.00 -81.89 -58.24
C ALA A 464 1.47 -81.00 -57.07
N VAL A 465 0.72 -80.98 -55.96
CA VAL A 465 1.02 -80.07 -54.83
C VAL A 465 2.34 -80.40 -54.13
N LYS A 466 2.83 -81.64 -54.19
CA LYS A 466 4.16 -81.98 -53.65
C LYS A 466 5.28 -81.55 -54.59
N ASN A 467 5.13 -81.81 -55.90
CA ASN A 467 6.09 -81.35 -56.88
C ASN A 467 6.12 -79.83 -56.92
N GLU A 468 4.99 -79.12 -56.95
CA GLU A 468 4.96 -77.65 -56.91
C GLU A 468 5.70 -77.09 -55.68
N LEU A 469 5.69 -77.75 -54.53
CA LEU A 469 6.39 -77.26 -53.33
C LEU A 469 7.89 -77.62 -53.30
N GLU A 470 8.28 -78.77 -53.83
CA GLU A 470 9.70 -79.14 -54.02
C GLU A 470 10.32 -78.39 -55.22
N GLU A 471 9.53 -78.08 -56.24
CA GLU A 471 9.85 -77.26 -57.40
C GLU A 471 9.91 -75.78 -57.01
N LEU A 472 8.99 -75.23 -56.21
CA LEU A 472 9.12 -73.87 -55.66
C LEU A 472 10.28 -73.75 -54.65
N LEU A 473 10.68 -74.81 -53.95
CA LEU A 473 11.89 -74.79 -53.10
C LEU A 473 13.18 -74.93 -53.93
N SER A 474 13.17 -75.75 -54.97
CA SER A 474 14.25 -75.86 -55.96
C SER A 474 14.40 -74.54 -56.73
N GLU A 475 13.29 -73.96 -57.19
CA GLU A 475 13.22 -72.68 -57.88
C GLU A 475 13.60 -71.55 -56.94
N LYS A 476 13.16 -71.52 -55.67
CA LYS A 476 13.61 -70.51 -54.69
C LYS A 476 15.10 -70.63 -54.37
N LYS A 477 15.68 -71.85 -54.34
CA LYS A 477 17.14 -72.02 -54.28
C LYS A 477 17.78 -71.51 -55.56
N SER A 478 17.30 -71.92 -56.74
CA SER A 478 17.83 -71.47 -58.03
C SER A 478 17.64 -69.97 -58.25
N LEU A 479 16.65 -69.33 -57.63
CA LEU A 479 16.39 -67.90 -57.66
C LEU A 479 17.24 -67.15 -56.64
N LEU A 480 17.59 -67.74 -55.49
CA LEU A 480 18.61 -67.20 -54.57
C LEU A 480 20.02 -67.35 -55.12
N GLU A 481 20.31 -68.46 -55.79
CA GLU A 481 21.58 -68.74 -56.46
C GLU A 481 21.70 -67.90 -57.75
N ARG A 482 20.60 -67.74 -58.51
CA ARG A 482 20.50 -66.71 -59.56
C ARG A 482 20.50 -65.29 -59.00
N LEU A 483 20.00 -64.99 -57.81
CA LEU A 483 20.14 -63.66 -57.18
C LEU A 483 21.57 -63.41 -56.75
N HIS A 484 22.29 -64.42 -56.25
CA HIS A 484 23.70 -64.27 -55.92
C HIS A 484 24.54 -64.11 -57.19
N ILE A 485 24.26 -64.91 -58.23
CA ILE A 485 24.86 -64.76 -59.57
C ILE A 485 24.43 -63.42 -60.21
N VAL A 486 23.22 -62.90 -59.99
CA VAL A 486 22.78 -61.59 -60.49
C VAL A 486 23.36 -60.44 -59.67
N GLU A 487 23.56 -60.56 -58.35
CA GLU A 487 24.31 -59.57 -57.57
C GLU A 487 25.80 -59.58 -57.93
N GLU A 488 26.37 -60.75 -58.23
CA GLU A 488 27.78 -60.88 -58.61
C GLU A 488 28.01 -60.50 -60.08
N LEU A 489 27.05 -60.77 -60.96
CA LEU A 489 26.95 -60.18 -62.29
C LEU A 489 26.70 -58.68 -62.19
N GLU A 490 25.81 -58.16 -61.36
CA GLU A 490 25.61 -56.71 -61.19
C GLU A 490 26.87 -56.05 -60.61
N ARG A 491 27.62 -56.70 -59.71
CA ARG A 491 28.90 -56.18 -59.21
C ARG A 491 30.02 -56.25 -60.27
N THR A 492 30.07 -57.28 -61.12
CA THR A 492 31.07 -57.38 -62.19
C THR A 492 30.70 -56.51 -63.40
N HIS A 493 29.43 -56.48 -63.79
CA HIS A 493 28.84 -55.61 -64.80
C HIS A 493 28.84 -54.14 -64.35
N ALA A 494 28.68 -53.82 -63.07
CA ALA A 494 28.93 -52.46 -62.56
C ALA A 494 30.42 -52.10 -62.67
N LYS A 495 31.34 -53.00 -62.28
CA LYS A 495 32.79 -52.80 -62.45
C LYS A 495 33.19 -52.70 -63.93
N GLN A 496 32.49 -53.37 -64.83
CA GLN A 496 32.76 -53.41 -66.27
C GLN A 496 32.12 -52.22 -67.00
N TRP A 497 30.90 -51.82 -66.64
CA TRP A 497 30.24 -50.61 -67.13
C TRP A 497 30.96 -49.36 -66.60
N ALA A 498 31.52 -49.38 -65.38
CA ALA A 498 32.47 -48.38 -64.89
C ALA A 498 33.80 -48.34 -65.67
N LYS A 499 34.15 -49.39 -66.41
CA LYS A 499 35.41 -49.54 -67.16
C LYS A 499 35.23 -49.22 -68.65
N GLU A 500 34.08 -49.57 -69.22
CA GLU A 500 33.69 -49.36 -70.61
C GLU A 500 32.96 -48.02 -70.81
N ARG A 501 32.19 -47.57 -69.81
CA ARG A 501 31.42 -46.31 -69.82
C ARG A 501 31.49 -45.57 -68.46
N PRO A 502 32.69 -45.19 -67.99
CA PRO A 502 32.88 -44.50 -66.70
C PRO A 502 32.00 -43.25 -66.51
N ALA A 503 31.67 -42.53 -67.60
CA ALA A 503 30.79 -41.37 -67.53
C ALA A 503 29.34 -41.74 -67.16
N GLU A 504 28.74 -42.74 -67.82
CA GLU A 504 27.39 -43.21 -67.51
C GLU A 504 27.32 -43.81 -66.10
N TYR A 505 28.35 -44.57 -65.70
CA TYR A 505 28.43 -45.13 -64.35
C TYR A 505 28.57 -44.06 -63.26
N ASN A 506 29.38 -43.02 -63.50
CA ASN A 506 29.49 -41.89 -62.56
C ASN A 506 28.19 -41.09 -62.48
N ILE A 507 27.49 -40.87 -63.60
CA ILE A 507 26.15 -40.24 -63.60
C ILE A 507 25.14 -41.10 -62.82
N PHE A 508 25.20 -42.44 -62.94
CA PHE A 508 24.36 -43.34 -62.14
C PHE A 508 24.69 -43.28 -60.64
N GLN A 509 25.97 -43.31 -60.27
CA GLN A 509 26.45 -43.11 -58.89
C GLN A 509 26.02 -41.76 -58.32
N GLU A 510 26.18 -40.68 -59.09
CA GLU A 510 25.82 -39.32 -58.68
C GLU A 510 24.30 -39.16 -58.54
N ASN A 511 23.49 -39.70 -59.47
CA ASN A 511 22.04 -39.75 -59.34
C ASN A 511 21.58 -40.56 -58.12
N LEU A 512 22.18 -41.73 -57.87
CA LEU A 512 21.86 -42.57 -56.70
C LEU A 512 22.27 -41.89 -55.39
N HIS A 513 23.39 -41.17 -55.37
CA HIS A 513 23.82 -40.35 -54.25
C HIS A 513 22.87 -39.15 -54.03
N THR A 514 22.46 -38.46 -55.10
CA THR A 514 21.48 -37.36 -55.04
C THR A 514 20.11 -37.85 -54.57
N MET A 515 19.64 -39.02 -55.01
CA MET A 515 18.42 -39.64 -54.51
C MET A 515 18.51 -39.96 -53.01
N ASN A 516 19.61 -40.56 -52.55
CA ASN A 516 19.83 -40.84 -51.13
C ASN A 516 19.94 -39.55 -50.29
N MET A 517 20.64 -38.52 -50.79
CA MET A 517 20.74 -37.22 -50.12
C MET A 517 19.39 -36.50 -50.06
N HIS A 518 18.57 -36.57 -51.12
CA HIS A 518 17.23 -36.01 -51.13
C HIS A 518 16.29 -36.77 -50.19
N ALA A 519 16.35 -38.11 -50.15
CA ALA A 519 15.61 -38.93 -49.20
C ALA A 519 16.01 -38.63 -47.75
N LYS A 520 17.32 -38.49 -47.47
CA LYS A 520 17.85 -38.07 -46.17
C LYS A 520 17.35 -36.69 -45.76
N GLN A 521 17.41 -35.69 -46.65
CA GLN A 521 16.88 -34.35 -46.40
C GLN A 521 15.35 -34.34 -46.19
N GLN A 522 14.59 -35.23 -46.84
CA GLN A 522 13.16 -35.38 -46.58
C GLN A 522 12.89 -36.00 -45.20
N LEU A 523 13.72 -36.96 -44.75
CA LEU A 523 13.62 -37.53 -43.40
C LEU A 523 14.02 -36.50 -42.34
N GLU A 524 15.10 -35.74 -42.54
CA GLU A 524 15.53 -34.65 -41.66
C GLU A 524 14.46 -33.55 -41.54
N LYS A 525 13.84 -33.14 -42.65
CA LYS A 525 12.71 -32.19 -42.63
C LYS A 525 11.47 -32.76 -41.93
N ARG A 526 11.21 -34.07 -42.01
CA ARG A 526 10.12 -34.74 -41.28
C ARG A 526 10.43 -34.86 -39.78
N LEU A 527 11.70 -35.07 -39.40
CA LEU A 527 12.15 -35.09 -38.01
C LEU A 527 12.00 -33.71 -37.38
N LEU A 528 12.57 -32.67 -37.99
CA LEU A 528 12.49 -31.29 -37.50
C LEU A 528 11.04 -30.80 -37.35
N LYS A 529 10.15 -31.20 -38.27
CA LYS A 529 8.71 -30.89 -38.16
C LYS A 529 8.04 -31.59 -36.96
N LYS A 530 8.48 -32.81 -36.60
CA LYS A 530 8.01 -33.47 -35.37
C LYS A 530 8.53 -32.77 -34.12
N GLU A 531 9.82 -32.46 -34.06
CA GLU A 531 10.46 -31.75 -32.94
C GLU A 531 9.81 -30.38 -32.68
N LEU A 532 9.42 -29.66 -33.73
CA LEU A 532 8.63 -28.44 -33.62
C LEU A 532 7.24 -28.70 -33.02
N SER A 533 6.48 -29.66 -33.53
CA SER A 533 5.16 -30.00 -32.98
C SER A 533 5.22 -30.54 -31.54
N GLU A 534 6.33 -31.19 -31.15
CA GLU A 534 6.57 -31.67 -29.80
C GLU A 534 6.88 -30.50 -28.85
N LYS A 535 7.68 -29.51 -29.28
CA LYS A 535 7.87 -28.25 -28.53
C LYS A 535 6.58 -27.44 -28.41
N GLU A 536 5.76 -27.38 -29.45
CA GLU A 536 4.43 -26.75 -29.41
C GLU A 536 3.51 -27.44 -28.39
N LEU A 537 3.51 -28.78 -28.35
CA LEU A 537 2.79 -29.59 -27.35
C LEU A 537 3.31 -29.36 -25.92
N VAL A 538 4.63 -29.35 -25.71
CA VAL A 538 5.24 -29.09 -24.39
C VAL A 538 4.91 -27.68 -23.92
N ASN A 539 4.96 -26.68 -24.79
CA ASN A 539 4.57 -25.31 -24.47
C ASN A 539 3.09 -25.22 -24.10
N ALA A 540 2.19 -25.86 -24.88
CA ALA A 540 0.76 -25.92 -24.59
C ALA A 540 0.46 -26.62 -23.24
N LEU A 541 1.16 -27.71 -22.92
CA LEU A 541 1.06 -28.38 -21.61
C LEU A 541 1.58 -27.50 -20.47
N SER A 542 2.64 -26.72 -20.68
CA SER A 542 3.13 -25.77 -19.67
C SER A 542 2.14 -24.62 -19.42
N PHE A 543 1.47 -24.14 -20.46
CA PHE A 543 0.44 -23.11 -20.37
C PHE A 543 -0.81 -23.62 -19.64
N GLU A 544 -1.30 -24.82 -19.99
CA GLU A 544 -2.47 -25.40 -19.32
C GLU A 544 -2.18 -25.81 -17.87
N LYS A 545 -0.91 -26.11 -17.54
CA LYS A 545 -0.44 -26.24 -16.16
C LYS A 545 -0.53 -24.90 -15.41
N GLN A 546 0.04 -23.81 -15.94
CA GLN A 546 -0.08 -22.49 -15.32
C GLN A 546 -1.54 -22.02 -15.19
N ARG A 547 -2.39 -22.38 -16.15
CA ARG A 547 -3.84 -22.14 -16.12
C ARG A 547 -4.52 -22.92 -15.00
N SER A 548 -4.24 -24.22 -14.86
CA SER A 548 -4.83 -25.05 -13.79
C SER A 548 -4.29 -24.72 -12.40
N GLU A 549 -3.08 -24.15 -12.28
CA GLU A 549 -2.55 -23.59 -11.03
C GLU A 549 -3.19 -22.23 -10.66
N SER A 550 -3.63 -21.44 -11.65
CA SER A 550 -4.25 -20.11 -11.43
C SER A 550 -5.77 -20.12 -11.31
N VAL A 551 -6.48 -21.11 -11.86
CA VAL A 551 -7.95 -21.26 -11.72
C VAL A 551 -8.41 -21.30 -10.25
N PRO A 552 -7.81 -22.09 -9.33
CA PRO A 552 -8.22 -22.11 -7.92
C PRO A 552 -8.07 -20.75 -7.21
N LEU A 553 -7.03 -19.97 -7.57
CA LEU A 553 -6.79 -18.63 -7.03
C LEU A 553 -7.83 -17.62 -7.58
N LEU A 554 -8.22 -17.76 -8.84
CA LEU A 554 -9.30 -16.96 -9.44
C LEU A 554 -10.65 -17.32 -8.83
N GLU A 555 -10.98 -18.60 -8.64
CA GLU A 555 -12.18 -19.02 -7.92
C GLU A 555 -12.21 -18.49 -6.49
N GLN A 556 -11.10 -18.56 -5.76
CA GLN A 556 -11.00 -18.00 -4.41
C GLN A 556 -11.27 -16.49 -4.41
N ARG A 557 -10.76 -15.76 -5.40
CA ARG A 557 -10.96 -14.30 -5.53
C ARG A 557 -12.38 -13.94 -5.98
N VAL A 558 -13.00 -14.71 -6.87
CA VAL A 558 -14.43 -14.60 -7.20
C VAL A 558 -15.28 -14.81 -5.95
N ARG A 559 -15.04 -15.87 -5.18
CA ARG A 559 -15.74 -16.14 -3.90
C ARG A 559 -15.45 -15.10 -2.81
N ILE A 560 -14.49 -14.19 -2.96
CA ILE A 560 -14.30 -13.03 -2.09
C ILE A 560 -15.15 -11.87 -2.60
N LEU A 561 -15.06 -11.54 -3.89
CA LEU A 561 -15.85 -10.49 -4.54
C LEU A 561 -17.37 -10.74 -4.43
N GLU A 562 -17.83 -11.97 -4.58
CA GLU A 562 -19.24 -12.36 -4.35
C GLU A 562 -19.69 -12.07 -2.90
N ARG A 563 -18.82 -12.30 -1.91
CA ARG A 563 -19.10 -11.99 -0.50
C ARG A 563 -19.04 -10.50 -0.20
N GLU A 564 -18.29 -9.72 -0.97
CA GLU A 564 -18.26 -8.26 -0.88
C GLU A 564 -19.48 -7.63 -1.55
N LEU A 565 -19.89 -8.14 -2.72
CA LEU A 565 -21.11 -7.74 -3.42
C LEU A 565 -22.37 -8.00 -2.57
N ALA A 566 -22.47 -9.20 -1.97
CA ALA A 566 -23.57 -9.56 -1.09
C ALA A 566 -23.65 -8.69 0.20
N ARG A 567 -22.52 -8.16 0.68
CA ARG A 567 -22.52 -7.13 1.75
C ARG A 567 -23.06 -5.81 1.21
N PHE A 568 -22.63 -5.42 0.01
CA PHE A 568 -23.02 -4.16 -0.61
C PHE A 568 -24.54 -4.07 -0.86
N ASP A 569 -25.15 -5.12 -1.40
CA ASP A 569 -26.60 -5.23 -1.56
C ASP A 569 -27.35 -5.25 -0.22
N GLY A 570 -26.78 -5.91 0.80
CA GLY A 570 -27.29 -5.92 2.17
C GLY A 570 -27.23 -4.56 2.88
N SER A 571 -26.30 -3.68 2.49
CA SER A 571 -26.28 -2.27 2.93
C SER A 571 -27.19 -1.37 2.10
N SER A 572 -27.24 -1.55 0.77
CA SER A 572 -28.08 -0.76 -0.14
C SER A 572 -29.57 -0.89 0.21
N THR A 573 -30.02 -2.12 0.50
CA THR A 573 -31.40 -2.41 0.93
C THR A 573 -31.78 -1.87 2.31
N ARG A 574 -30.82 -1.40 3.12
CA ARG A 574 -31.10 -0.67 4.38
C ARG A 574 -31.07 0.85 4.22
N GLY A 575 -30.39 1.39 3.20
CA GLY A 575 -30.34 2.83 2.94
C GLY A 575 -31.64 3.41 2.36
N LEU A 576 -32.43 2.60 1.68
CA LEU A 576 -33.61 3.04 0.91
C LEU A 576 -34.97 2.92 1.62
N CYS A 577 -35.01 2.41 2.85
CA CYS A 577 -36.26 2.27 3.63
C CYS A 577 -36.47 3.33 4.73
N ASN A 578 -35.56 4.32 4.84
CA ASN A 578 -35.62 5.39 5.86
C ASN A 578 -35.86 6.81 5.25
N ASN A 579 -36.32 6.90 4.00
CA ASN A 579 -36.61 8.18 3.32
C ASN A 579 -37.87 8.10 2.41
N LEU A 580 -38.92 7.46 2.91
CA LEU A 580 -40.30 7.53 2.41
C LEU A 580 -41.28 7.45 3.60
#